data_AF-A0A2E7DKV1-F1
#
_entry.id   AF-A0A2E7DKV1-F1
#
_cell.length_a   1.000
_cell.length_b   1.000
_cell.length_c   1.000
_cell.angle_alpha   90.00
_cell.angle_beta   90.00
_cell.angle_gamma   90.00
#
_symmetry.space_group_name_H-M   'P 1'
#
loop_
_entity.id
_entity.type
_entity.pdbx_description
1 polymer ?
#
loop_
_entity_poly.entity_id
_entity_poly.type
_entity_poly.pdbx_seq_one_letter_code
_entity_poly.pdbx_strand_id
1 'polypeptide(L)'
;MKTKSINKWLHLIANIGVIAGIVFLAIELRQNRIVLQLQAAQSYVNLSQELDFRLVDDPSLLSLISKSPEDMNDEELRRWDRWIFGSLRTWENGYYLYSKRALDEKLWIGQKNFMIDLLTRNPKIVNYYRMNSEFFSADFINYVDSIVREASE
;
A
#
# COMPACT_ATOMS: atom_id res chain seq x y z
N MET A 1 -22.53 48.91 -38.22
CA MET A 1 -21.27 49.03 -37.46
C MET A 1 -21.33 48.41 -36.04
N LYS A 2 -22.48 48.45 -35.33
CA LYS A 2 -22.64 47.94 -33.94
C LYS A 2 -22.54 46.41 -33.75
N THR A 3 -22.82 45.62 -34.78
CA THR A 3 -22.82 44.14 -34.69
C THR A 3 -21.42 43.54 -34.65
N LYS A 4 -20.44 44.13 -35.34
CA LYS A 4 -19.03 43.66 -35.32
C LYS A 4 -18.39 43.81 -33.94
N SER A 5 -18.70 44.88 -33.21
CA SER A 5 -18.18 45.08 -31.85
C SER A 5 -18.79 44.10 -30.85
N ILE A 6 -20.09 43.81 -30.96
CA ILE A 6 -20.78 42.83 -30.11
C ILE A 6 -20.19 41.42 -30.29
N ASN A 7 -19.98 40.99 -31.54
CA ASN A 7 -19.38 39.68 -31.82
C ASN A 7 -17.95 39.56 -31.24
N LYS A 8 -17.16 40.64 -31.31
CA LYS A 8 -15.81 40.66 -30.74
C LYS A 8 -15.82 40.47 -29.21
N TRP A 9 -16.74 41.11 -28.51
CA TRP A 9 -16.92 40.92 -27.06
C TRP A 9 -17.42 39.52 -26.72
N LEU A 10 -18.32 38.96 -27.53
CA LEU A 10 -18.80 37.59 -27.35
C LEU A 10 -17.66 36.57 -27.47
N HIS A 11 -16.81 36.70 -28.49
CA HIS A 11 -15.64 35.83 -28.65
C HIS A 11 -14.64 36.00 -27.50
N LEU A 12 -14.43 37.22 -27.02
CA LEU A 12 -13.55 37.48 -25.88
C LEU A 12 -14.07 36.78 -24.61
N ILE A 13 -15.35 36.93 -24.30
CA ILE A 13 -15.98 36.29 -23.13
C ILE A 13 -15.96 34.77 -23.28
N ALA A 14 -16.25 34.25 -24.47
CA ALA A 14 -16.18 32.81 -24.73
C ALA A 14 -14.77 32.25 -24.48
N ASN A 15 -13.73 32.92 -25.00
CA ASN A 15 -12.34 32.49 -24.79
C ASN A 15 -11.94 32.58 -23.31
N ILE A 16 -12.35 33.64 -22.60
CA ILE A 16 -12.14 33.75 -21.15
C ILE A 16 -12.85 32.62 -20.41
N GLY A 17 -14.08 32.29 -20.79
CA GLY A 17 -14.85 31.18 -20.22
C GLY A 17 -14.16 29.82 -20.42
N VAL A 18 -13.61 29.57 -21.61
CA VAL A 18 -12.83 28.35 -21.89
C VAL A 18 -11.58 28.28 -21.01
N ILE A 19 -10.83 29.38 -20.89
CA ILE A 19 -9.62 29.43 -20.05
C ILE A 19 -9.99 29.20 -18.58
N ALA A 20 -11.03 29.87 -18.09
CA ALA A 20 -11.52 29.69 -16.72
C ALA A 20 -11.95 28.23 -16.47
N GLY A 21 -12.62 27.59 -17.44
CA GLY A 21 -13.00 26.19 -17.36
C GLY A 21 -11.81 25.24 -17.28
N ILE A 22 -10.75 25.47 -18.08
CA ILE A 22 -9.52 24.67 -18.03
C ILE A 22 -8.80 24.83 -16.69
N VAL A 23 -8.70 26.07 -16.18
CA VAL A 23 -8.08 26.34 -14.87
C VAL A 23 -8.86 25.65 -13.75
N PHE A 24 -10.20 25.75 -13.78
CA PHE A 24 -11.06 25.09 -12.82
C PHE A 24 -10.89 23.56 -12.84
N LEU A 25 -10.90 22.94 -14.03
CA LEU A 25 -10.67 21.51 -14.20
C LEU A 25 -9.29 21.09 -13.67
N ALA A 26 -8.25 21.87 -13.93
CA ALA A 26 -6.91 21.58 -13.43
C ALA A 26 -6.84 21.61 -11.89
N ILE A 27 -7.59 22.50 -11.25
CA ILE A 27 -7.72 22.55 -9.79
C ILE A 27 -8.49 21.32 -9.27
N GLU A 28 -9.62 20.98 -9.87
CA GLU A 28 -10.41 19.80 -9.50
C GLU A 28 -9.61 18.50 -9.62
N LEU A 29 -8.85 18.31 -10.70
CA LEU A 29 -8.00 17.13 -10.89
C LEU A 29 -6.94 17.01 -9.81
N ARG A 30 -6.37 18.13 -9.36
CA ARG A 30 -5.39 18.15 -8.25
C ARG A 30 -6.05 17.78 -6.93
N GLN A 31 -7.22 18.34 -6.63
CA GLN A 31 -7.97 18.03 -5.41
C GLN A 31 -8.42 16.57 -5.39
N ASN A 32 -8.95 16.07 -6.51
CA ASN A 32 -9.37 14.68 -6.67
C ASN A 32 -8.20 13.71 -6.43
N ARG A 33 -7.02 14.02 -6.98
CA ARG A 33 -5.81 13.22 -6.72
C ARG A 33 -5.47 13.13 -5.23
N ILE A 34 -5.54 14.24 -4.48
CA ILE A 34 -5.27 14.24 -3.05
C ILE A 34 -6.29 13.38 -2.30
N VAL A 35 -7.58 13.50 -2.65
CA VAL A 35 -8.64 12.68 -2.04
C VAL A 35 -8.39 11.19 -2.27
N LEU A 36 -8.06 10.79 -3.49
CA LEU A 36 -7.75 9.40 -3.82
C LEU A 36 -6.53 8.87 -3.06
N GLN A 37 -5.49 9.68 -2.90
CA GLN A 37 -4.32 9.31 -2.08
C GLN A 37 -4.68 9.11 -0.62
N LEU A 38 -5.48 10.01 -0.04
CA LEU A 38 -5.93 9.87 1.35
C LEU A 38 -6.82 8.65 1.55
N GLN A 39 -7.71 8.34 0.60
CA GLN A 39 -8.54 7.14 0.63
C GLN A 39 -7.72 5.85 0.53
N ALA A 40 -6.70 5.83 -0.34
CA ALA A 40 -5.80 4.69 -0.46
C ALA A 40 -4.99 4.49 0.83
N ALA A 41 -4.46 5.57 1.40
CA ALA A 41 -3.75 5.53 2.67
C ALA A 41 -4.64 5.04 3.82
N GLN A 42 -5.87 5.54 3.92
CA GLN A 42 -6.82 5.09 4.94
C GLN A 42 -7.18 3.62 4.79
N SER A 43 -7.44 3.16 3.55
CA SER A 43 -7.78 1.76 3.28
C SER A 43 -6.63 0.83 3.67
N TYR A 44 -5.40 1.24 3.35
CA TYR A 44 -4.21 0.50 3.72
C TYR A 44 -4.01 0.44 5.24
N VAL A 45 -4.13 1.58 5.94
CA VAL A 45 -4.02 1.64 7.40
C VAL A 45 -5.09 0.77 8.06
N ASN A 46 -6.34 0.80 7.58
CA ASN A 46 -7.42 -0.02 8.12
C ASN A 46 -7.11 -1.52 7.97
N LEU A 47 -6.58 -1.94 6.82
CA LEU A 47 -6.21 -3.34 6.58
C LEU A 47 -5.08 -3.80 7.52
N SER A 48 -4.07 -2.95 7.72
CA SER A 48 -2.98 -3.22 8.67
C SER A 48 -3.51 -3.29 10.11
N GLN A 49 -4.34 -2.34 10.54
CA GLN A 49 -4.95 -2.34 11.86
C GLN A 49 -5.83 -3.57 12.11
N GLU A 50 -6.57 -4.03 11.09
CA GLU A 50 -7.38 -5.25 11.21
C GLU A 50 -6.51 -6.48 11.47
N LEU A 51 -5.35 -6.60 10.82
CA LEU A 51 -4.40 -7.68 11.08
C LEU A 51 -3.80 -7.59 12.49
N ASP A 52 -3.46 -6.37 12.93
CA ASP A 52 -2.91 -6.14 14.28
C ASP A 52 -3.95 -6.45 15.37
N PHE A 53 -5.20 -6.02 15.19
CA PHE A 53 -6.27 -6.30 16.15
C PHE A 53 -6.57 -7.80 16.23
N ARG A 54 -6.51 -8.54 15.12
CA ARG A 54 -6.62 -10.02 15.17
C ARG A 54 -5.55 -10.67 16.02
N LEU A 55 -4.32 -10.13 16.06
CA LEU A 55 -3.26 -10.62 16.94
C LEU A 55 -3.54 -10.29 18.42
N VAL A 56 -4.13 -9.13 18.70
CA VAL A 56 -4.52 -8.74 20.05
C VAL A 56 -5.69 -9.58 20.56
N ASP A 57 -6.69 -9.82 19.71
CA ASP A 57 -7.91 -10.55 20.04
C ASP A 57 -7.69 -12.07 20.13
N ASP A 58 -6.67 -12.60 19.45
CA ASP A 58 -6.25 -13.99 19.56
C ASP A 58 -4.81 -14.12 20.10
N PRO A 59 -4.63 -14.07 21.44
CA PRO A 59 -3.33 -14.28 22.08
C PRO A 59 -2.67 -15.62 21.73
N SER A 60 -3.45 -16.64 21.32
CA SER A 60 -2.89 -17.92 20.89
C SER A 60 -2.09 -17.76 19.60
N LEU A 61 -2.52 -16.88 18.68
CA LEU A 61 -1.81 -16.60 17.44
C LEU A 61 -0.46 -15.92 17.67
N LEU A 62 -0.38 -15.00 18.65
CA LEU A 62 0.89 -14.40 19.07
C LEU A 62 1.90 -15.45 19.55
N SER A 63 1.43 -16.46 20.30
CA SER A 63 2.30 -17.56 20.75
C SER A 63 2.87 -18.38 19.58
N LEU A 64 2.10 -18.52 18.48
CA LEU A 64 2.54 -19.22 17.28
C LEU A 64 3.64 -18.47 16.52
N ILE A 65 3.75 -17.16 16.65
CA ILE A 65 4.83 -16.40 16.00
C ILE A 65 6.18 -16.83 16.57
N SER A 66 6.27 -17.03 17.88
CA SER A 66 7.48 -17.44 18.59
C SER A 66 7.71 -18.96 18.63
N LYS A 67 6.67 -19.77 18.41
CA LYS A 67 6.76 -21.23 18.42
C LYS A 67 7.50 -21.76 17.19
N SER A 68 8.33 -22.78 17.36
CA SER A 68 9.01 -23.47 16.25
C SER A 68 8.00 -24.25 15.42
N PRO A 69 8.15 -24.36 14.08
CA PRO A 69 7.23 -25.12 13.23
C PRO A 69 7.03 -26.58 13.68
N GLU A 70 8.08 -27.21 14.19
CA GLU A 70 8.09 -28.62 14.59
C GLU A 70 7.24 -28.88 15.84
N ASP A 71 7.04 -27.86 16.66
CA ASP A 71 6.21 -27.93 17.88
C ASP A 71 4.74 -27.62 17.58
N MET A 72 4.42 -27.16 16.37
CA MET A 72 3.05 -26.83 15.98
C MET A 72 2.29 -28.07 15.51
N ASN A 73 1.05 -28.21 15.96
CA ASN A 73 0.13 -29.16 15.37
C ASN A 73 -0.41 -28.63 14.02
N ASP A 74 -1.10 -29.49 13.26
CA ASP A 74 -1.64 -29.15 11.94
C ASP A 74 -2.58 -27.93 11.94
N GLU A 75 -3.36 -27.74 13.01
CA GLU A 75 -4.26 -26.61 13.13
C GLU A 75 -3.48 -25.31 13.36
N GLU A 76 -2.52 -25.33 14.29
CA GLU A 76 -1.64 -24.21 14.58
C GLU A 76 -0.85 -23.79 13.34
N LEU A 77 -0.31 -24.75 12.57
CA LEU A 77 0.38 -24.48 11.30
C LEU A 77 -0.53 -23.77 10.31
N ARG A 78 -1.77 -24.23 10.11
CA ARG A 78 -2.73 -23.58 9.20
C ARG A 78 -3.11 -22.16 9.65
N ARG A 79 -3.27 -21.95 10.96
CA ARG A 79 -3.59 -20.62 11.52
C ARG A 79 -2.42 -19.66 11.32
N TRP A 80 -1.20 -20.11 11.59
CA TRP A 80 0.01 -19.33 11.37
C TRP A 80 0.24 -19.03 9.88
N ASP A 81 0.11 -20.02 9.00
CA ASP A 81 0.18 -19.92 7.53
C ASP A 81 -0.79 -18.85 7.01
N ARG A 82 -2.06 -18.93 7.41
CA ARG A 82 -3.08 -17.97 6.98
C ARG A 82 -2.77 -16.55 7.45
N TRP A 83 -2.28 -16.40 8.67
CA TRP A 83 -1.88 -15.10 9.20
C TRP A 83 -0.71 -14.51 8.42
N ILE A 84 0.39 -15.26 8.24
CA ILE A 84 1.57 -14.73 7.57
C ILE A 84 1.32 -14.45 6.09
N PHE A 85 0.52 -15.29 5.42
CA PHE A 85 0.07 -15.02 4.05
C PHE A 85 -0.73 -13.70 3.97
N GLY A 86 -1.65 -13.48 4.91
CA GLY A 86 -2.41 -12.24 5.00
C GLY A 86 -1.51 -11.02 5.21
N SER A 87 -0.54 -11.11 6.11
CA SER A 87 0.44 -10.05 6.38
C SER A 87 1.28 -9.71 5.14
N LEU A 88 1.83 -10.72 4.45
CA LEU A 88 2.59 -10.52 3.21
C LEU A 88 1.73 -9.87 2.11
N ARG A 89 0.45 -10.26 2.01
CA ARG A 89 -0.49 -9.69 1.03
C ARG A 89 -0.81 -8.23 1.33
N THR A 90 -0.94 -7.86 2.61
CA THR A 90 -1.09 -6.47 3.03
C THR A 90 0.16 -5.68 2.67
N TRP A 91 1.36 -6.21 2.92
CA TRP A 91 2.61 -5.53 2.55
C TRP A 91 2.77 -5.36 1.04
N GLU A 92 2.39 -6.36 0.24
CA GLU A 92 2.36 -6.25 -1.21
C GLU A 92 1.42 -5.12 -1.66
N ASN A 93 0.23 -5.01 -1.05
CA ASN A 93 -0.70 -3.93 -1.35
C ASN A 93 -0.10 -2.55 -0.99
N GLY A 94 0.54 -2.44 0.17
CA GLY A 94 1.23 -1.22 0.59
C GLY A 94 2.34 -0.81 -0.37
N TYR A 95 3.17 -1.78 -0.79
CA TYR A 95 4.22 -1.57 -1.78
C TYR A 95 3.64 -1.15 -3.13
N TYR A 96 2.57 -1.80 -3.59
CA TYR A 96 1.88 -1.44 -4.83
C TYR A 96 1.42 0.02 -4.77
N LEU A 97 0.73 0.43 -3.71
CA LEU A 97 0.24 1.81 -3.54
C LEU A 97 1.41 2.81 -3.47
N TYR A 98 2.50 2.47 -2.79
CA TYR A 98 3.71 3.29 -2.75
C TYR A 98 4.34 3.45 -4.14
N SER A 99 4.52 2.35 -4.88
CA SER A 99 5.11 2.36 -6.23
C SER A 99 4.31 3.22 -7.22
N LYS A 100 2.99 3.33 -7.02
CA LYS A 100 2.09 4.18 -7.82
C LYS A 100 1.99 5.62 -7.31
N ARG A 101 2.76 5.99 -6.27
CA ARG A 101 2.69 7.30 -5.59
C ARG A 101 1.29 7.60 -5.04
N ALA A 102 0.53 6.56 -4.73
CA ALA A 102 -0.78 6.64 -4.09
C ALA A 102 -0.66 6.67 -2.56
N LEU A 103 0.35 5.98 -2.01
CA LEU A 103 0.74 6.04 -0.61
C LEU A 103 1.97 6.94 -0.44
N ASP A 104 1.92 7.85 0.53
CA ASP A 104 3.04 8.73 0.87
C ASP A 104 4.22 7.92 1.43
N GLU A 105 5.43 8.29 1.02
CA GLU A 105 6.66 7.63 1.46
C GLU A 105 6.83 7.63 2.98
N LYS A 106 6.44 8.71 3.66
CA LYS A 106 6.54 8.81 5.13
C LYS A 106 5.66 7.78 5.82
N LEU A 107 4.49 7.46 5.25
CA LEU A 107 3.62 6.41 5.75
C LEU A 107 4.17 5.01 5.42
N TRP A 108 4.74 4.87 4.23
CA TRP A 108 5.31 3.60 3.78
C TRP A 108 6.56 3.17 4.57
N ILE A 109 7.48 4.11 4.87
CA ILE A 109 8.74 3.81 5.56
C ILE A 109 8.52 3.13 6.91
N GLY A 110 7.51 3.56 7.68
CA GLY A 110 7.17 2.95 8.96
C GLY A 110 6.83 1.47 8.79
N GLN A 111 5.98 1.13 7.82
CA GLN A 111 5.65 -0.26 7.54
C GLN A 111 6.85 -1.03 6.98
N LYS A 112 7.58 -0.44 6.03
CA LYS A 112 8.77 -1.06 5.45
C LYS A 112 9.70 -1.53 6.56
N ASN A 113 9.98 -0.66 7.54
CA ASN A 113 10.88 -0.99 8.64
C ASN A 113 10.34 -2.12 9.52
N PHE A 114 9.03 -2.15 9.79
CA PHE A 114 8.41 -3.26 10.52
C PHE A 114 8.50 -4.59 9.74
N MET A 115 8.21 -4.58 8.44
CA MET A 115 8.37 -5.74 7.56
C MET A 115 9.81 -6.25 7.55
N ILE A 116 10.78 -5.35 7.43
CA ILE A 116 12.23 -5.68 7.50
C ILE A 116 12.55 -6.37 8.82
N ASP A 117 12.10 -5.80 9.93
CA ASP A 117 12.33 -6.36 11.25
C ASP A 117 11.81 -7.80 11.37
N LEU A 118 10.59 -8.03 10.88
CA LEU A 118 9.95 -9.34 10.93
C LEU A 118 10.67 -10.37 10.03
N LEU A 119 11.07 -9.97 8.82
CA LEU A 119 11.78 -10.83 7.87
C LEU A 119 13.21 -11.09 8.31
N THR A 120 13.88 -10.17 8.98
CA THR A 120 15.29 -10.36 9.38
C THR A 120 15.44 -11.14 10.67
N ARG A 121 14.50 -10.99 11.61
CA ARG A 121 14.59 -11.62 12.93
C ARG A 121 13.98 -13.01 13.01
N ASN A 122 13.15 -13.41 12.04
CA ASN A 122 12.40 -14.65 12.10
C ASN A 122 12.68 -15.58 10.89
N PRO A 123 13.60 -16.55 11.02
CA PRO A 123 13.94 -17.50 9.95
C PRO A 123 12.73 -18.28 9.42
N LYS A 124 11.74 -18.57 10.27
CA LYS A 124 10.50 -19.25 9.88
C LYS A 124 9.73 -18.44 8.83
N ILE A 125 9.67 -17.12 8.99
CA ILE A 125 8.97 -16.22 8.07
C ILE A 125 9.75 -16.09 6.75
N VAL A 126 11.08 -16.00 6.80
CA VAL A 126 11.92 -15.98 5.59
C VAL A 126 11.72 -17.26 4.79
N ASN A 127 11.78 -18.41 5.45
CA ASN A 127 11.60 -19.70 4.79
C ASN A 127 10.21 -19.82 4.18
N TYR A 128 9.17 -19.38 4.91
CA TYR A 128 7.81 -19.33 4.37
C TYR A 128 7.71 -18.46 3.12
N TYR A 129 8.24 -17.24 3.16
CA TYR A 129 8.26 -16.35 2.01
C TYR A 129 8.98 -17.00 0.81
N ARG A 130 10.16 -17.59 1.03
CA ARG A 130 10.91 -18.28 -0.04
C ARG A 130 10.15 -19.43 -0.68
N MET A 131 9.38 -20.18 0.11
CA MET A 131 8.57 -21.30 -0.39
C MET A 131 7.30 -20.85 -1.12
N ASN A 132 6.80 -19.65 -0.84
CA ASN A 132 5.50 -19.17 -1.29
C ASN A 132 5.58 -17.89 -2.14
N SER A 133 6.78 -17.45 -2.51
CA SER A 133 7.01 -16.17 -3.19
C SER A 133 6.29 -16.10 -4.54
N GLU A 134 6.07 -17.24 -5.19
CA GLU A 134 5.35 -17.36 -6.48
C GLU A 134 3.90 -16.87 -6.44
N PHE A 135 3.29 -16.76 -5.25
CA PHE A 135 1.93 -16.22 -5.10
C PHE A 135 1.87 -14.68 -5.12
N PHE A 136 3.02 -14.01 -5.17
CA PHE A 136 3.13 -12.56 -5.18
C PHE A 136 3.63 -12.04 -6.54
N SER A 137 3.45 -10.74 -6.76
CA SER A 137 3.92 -10.06 -7.96
C SER A 137 5.45 -9.99 -8.03
N ALA A 138 6.00 -10.07 -9.25
CA ALA A 138 7.44 -10.00 -9.48
C ALA A 138 8.07 -8.71 -8.92
N ASP A 139 7.38 -7.57 -9.03
CA ASP A 139 7.85 -6.30 -8.48
C ASP A 139 7.99 -6.35 -6.95
N PHE A 140 7.02 -6.97 -6.26
CA PHE A 140 7.07 -7.14 -4.81
C PHE A 140 8.15 -8.13 -4.39
N ILE A 141 8.30 -9.24 -5.11
CA ILE A 141 9.36 -10.23 -4.86
C ILE A 141 10.74 -9.55 -4.97
N ASN A 142 10.99 -8.84 -6.06
CA ASN A 142 12.25 -8.12 -6.28
C ASN A 142 12.55 -7.11 -5.17
N TYR A 143 11.50 -6.43 -4.68
CA TYR A 143 11.61 -5.46 -3.60
C TYR A 143 11.92 -6.10 -2.24
N VAL A 144 11.25 -7.20 -1.89
CA VAL A 144 11.53 -7.95 -0.65
C VAL A 144 12.93 -8.57 -0.71
N ASP A 145 13.31 -9.13 -1.85
CA ASP A 145 14.63 -9.74 -2.04
C ASP A 145 15.77 -8.73 -1.94
N SER A 146 15.58 -7.50 -2.45
CA SER A 146 16.57 -6.43 -2.29
C SER A 146 16.76 -6.05 -0.82
N ILE A 147 15.65 -5.95 -0.09
CA ILE A 147 15.63 -5.67 1.34
C ILE A 147 16.33 -6.76 2.16
N VAL A 148 16.00 -8.03 1.91
CA VAL A 148 16.57 -9.16 2.67
C VAL A 148 18.08 -9.25 2.43
N ARG A 149 18.53 -8.96 1.20
CA ARG A 149 19.96 -8.87 0.86
C ARG A 149 20.66 -7.74 1.60
N GLU A 150 20.12 -6.52 1.57
CA GLU A 150 20.68 -5.35 2.25
C GLU A 150 20.80 -5.55 3.77
N ALA A 151 19.84 -6.25 4.39
CA ALA A 151 19.87 -6.51 5.83
C ALA A 151 20.82 -7.64 6.26
N SER A 152 21.37 -8.39 5.29
CA SER A 152 22.32 -9.49 5.52
C SER A 152 23.79 -9.05 5.37
N GLU A 153 24.03 -7.80 4.96
CA GLU A 153 25.34 -7.15 4.84
C GLU A 153 25.68 -6.34 6.10
#